data_AF-A0A943L3N6-F1
#
_entry.id   AF-A0A943L3N6-F1
#
_cell.length_a   1.000
_cell.length_b   1.000
_cell.length_c   1.000
_cell.angle_alpha   90.00
_cell.angle_beta   90.00
_cell.angle_gamma   90.00
#
_symmetry.space_group_name_H-M   'P 1'
#
loop_
_entity.id
_entity.type
_entity.pdbx_description
1 polymer ?
#
loop_
_entity_poly.entity_id
_entity_poly.type
_entity_poly.pdbx_seq_one_letter_code
_entity_poly.pdbx_strand_id
1 'polypeptide(L)'
;MINIKNLFKNKVFVTFLIIILIVTIGILGFIFYKEIDSGNLKAKSNISEIKKIDQELSEEESEEIKEDDYYPIEKIYDILHRMSNTKIIAEDNQIWGKVEITSDSISSIKNLIEKVDYEDKEYMLEVLTRWENNDFSKAVEEHNYFWKKLGGTIGKATGLKE
;
A
#
# COMPACT_ATOMS: atom_id res chain seq x y z
N MET A 1 5.33 -48.63 -14.15
CA MET A 1 4.32 -47.64 -14.62
C MET A 1 3.20 -47.58 -13.59
N ILE A 2 3.09 -46.50 -12.81
CA ILE A 2 2.06 -46.38 -11.76
C ILE A 2 0.68 -46.21 -12.42
N ASN A 3 -0.26 -47.10 -12.15
CA ASN A 3 -1.62 -47.03 -12.69
C ASN A 3 -2.47 -46.06 -11.87
N ILE A 4 -2.54 -44.82 -12.34
CA ILE A 4 -3.24 -43.70 -11.69
C ILE A 4 -4.71 -44.03 -11.36
N LYS A 5 -5.39 -44.84 -12.18
CA LYS A 5 -6.79 -45.21 -11.95
C LYS A 5 -7.01 -46.07 -10.70
N ASN A 6 -6.01 -46.82 -10.25
CA ASN A 6 -6.12 -47.62 -9.03
C ASN A 6 -5.86 -46.81 -7.76
N LEU A 7 -5.12 -45.69 -7.85
CA LEU A 7 -4.86 -44.80 -6.72
C LEU A 7 -6.16 -44.13 -6.22
N PHE A 8 -6.99 -43.63 -7.13
CA PHE A 8 -8.28 -43.01 -6.79
C PHE A 8 -9.36 -43.99 -6.29
N LYS A 9 -9.12 -45.31 -6.38
CA LYS A 9 -9.99 -46.32 -5.76
C LYS A 9 -9.62 -46.59 -4.30
N ASN A 10 -8.40 -46.22 -3.89
CA ASN A 10 -7.97 -46.37 -2.51
C ASN A 10 -8.58 -45.26 -1.66
N LYS A 11 -9.52 -45.62 -0.77
CA LYS A 11 -10.19 -44.67 0.13
C LYS A 11 -9.20 -43.86 0.95
N VAL A 12 -8.09 -44.45 1.41
CA VAL A 12 -7.06 -43.74 2.19
C VAL A 12 -6.39 -42.65 1.35
N PHE A 13 -6.10 -42.94 0.08
CA PHE A 13 -5.50 -41.99 -0.85
C PHE A 13 -6.48 -40.84 -1.18
N VAL A 14 -7.76 -41.14 -1.40
CA VAL A 14 -8.79 -40.13 -1.65
C VAL A 14 -9.01 -39.24 -0.42
N THR A 15 -9.09 -39.82 0.78
CA THR A 15 -9.19 -39.05 2.04
C THR A 15 -8.00 -38.12 2.23
N PHE A 16 -6.78 -38.59 1.92
CA PHE A 16 -5.57 -37.76 1.99
C PHE A 16 -5.64 -36.56 1.02
N LEU A 17 -6.10 -36.75 -0.23
CA LEU A 17 -6.27 -35.65 -1.18
C LEU A 17 -7.31 -34.62 -0.72
N ILE A 18 -8.40 -35.06 -0.10
CA ILE A 18 -9.43 -34.15 0.46
C ILE A 18 -8.84 -33.32 1.61
N ILE A 19 -8.05 -33.92 2.49
CA ILE A 19 -7.38 -33.19 3.58
C ILE A 19 -6.43 -32.14 3.01
N ILE A 20 -5.62 -32.49 2.01
CA ILE A 20 -4.74 -31.52 1.32
C ILE A 20 -5.56 -30.36 0.76
N LEU A 21 -6.66 -30.64 0.06
CA LEU A 21 -7.51 -29.61 -0.52
C LEU A 21 -8.10 -28.66 0.54
N ILE A 22 -8.54 -29.19 1.68
CA ILE A 22 -9.06 -28.36 2.78
C ILE A 22 -7.96 -27.47 3.36
N VAL A 23 -6.76 -28.03 3.55
CA VAL A 23 -5.60 -27.28 4.05
C VAL A 23 -5.20 -26.17 3.07
N THR A 24 -5.17 -26.43 1.77
CA THR A 24 -4.83 -25.40 0.77
C THR A 24 -5.86 -24.28 0.72
N ILE A 25 -7.16 -24.60 0.79
CA ILE A 25 -8.22 -23.60 0.87
C ILE A 25 -8.08 -22.75 2.14
N GLY A 26 -7.78 -23.37 3.29
CA GLY A 26 -7.56 -22.66 4.54
C GLY A 26 -6.37 -21.69 4.47
N ILE A 27 -5.24 -22.12 3.89
CA ILE A 27 -4.06 -21.28 3.70
C ILE A 27 -4.37 -20.10 2.76
N LEU A 28 -5.02 -20.36 1.62
CA LEU A 28 -5.39 -19.31 0.67
C LEU A 28 -6.37 -18.30 1.30
N GLY A 29 -7.37 -18.78 2.04
CA GLY A 29 -8.31 -17.93 2.76
C GLY A 29 -7.62 -17.05 3.80
N PHE A 30 -6.66 -17.59 4.55
CA PHE A 30 -5.87 -16.82 5.52
C PHE A 30 -4.99 -15.75 4.86
N ILE A 31 -4.31 -16.08 3.75
CA ILE A 31 -3.51 -15.11 2.99
C ILE A 31 -4.40 -13.98 2.47
N PHE A 32 -5.56 -14.31 1.90
CA PHE A 32 -6.50 -13.32 1.38
C PHE A 32 -7.07 -12.42 2.49
N TYR A 33 -7.41 -13.00 3.64
CA TYR A 33 -7.83 -12.25 4.82
C TYR A 33 -6.75 -11.25 5.27
N LYS A 34 -5.48 -11.66 5.33
CA LYS A 34 -4.38 -10.76 5.69
C LYS A 34 -4.18 -9.60 4.71
N GLU A 35 -4.36 -9.82 3.41
CA GLU A 35 -4.23 -8.74 2.42
C GLU A 35 -5.34 -7.70 2.60
N ILE A 36 -6.58 -8.12 2.88
CA ILE A 36 -7.70 -7.21 3.18
C ILE A 36 -7.43 -6.44 4.47
N ASP A 37 -7.13 -7.15 5.55
CA ASP A 37 -6.94 -6.58 6.89
C ASP A 37 -5.76 -5.60 6.93
N SER A 38 -4.72 -5.84 6.12
CA SER A 38 -3.57 -4.94 6.03
C SER A 38 -3.94 -3.51 5.59
N GLY A 39 -5.04 -3.32 4.86
CA GLY A 39 -5.43 -2.04 4.24
C GLY A 39 -4.78 -1.75 2.88
N ASN A 40 -3.94 -2.66 2.36
CA ASN A 40 -3.26 -2.50 1.06
C ASN A 40 -4.22 -2.30 -0.11
N LEU A 41 -5.32 -3.05 -0.13
CA LEU A 41 -6.32 -2.95 -1.19
C LEU A 41 -6.98 -1.57 -1.21
N LYS A 42 -7.24 -0.99 -0.02
CA LYS A 42 -7.79 0.36 0.09
C LYS A 42 -6.80 1.41 -0.43
N ALA A 43 -5.53 1.33 -0.03
CA ALA A 43 -4.51 2.27 -0.51
C ALA A 43 -4.25 2.15 -2.03
N LYS A 44 -4.21 0.93 -2.58
CA LYS A 44 -4.14 0.69 -4.03
C LYS A 44 -5.36 1.25 -4.77
N SER A 45 -6.54 1.14 -4.17
CA SER A 45 -7.77 1.77 -4.71
C SER A 45 -7.70 3.29 -4.66
N ASN A 46 -7.17 3.88 -3.59
CA ASN A 46 -6.98 5.32 -3.51
C ASN A 46 -6.01 5.82 -4.59
N ILE A 47 -4.90 5.11 -4.85
CA ILE A 47 -3.99 5.45 -5.95
C ILE A 47 -4.70 5.38 -7.30
N SER A 48 -5.54 4.39 -7.54
CA SER A 48 -6.28 4.30 -8.81
C SER A 48 -7.34 5.40 -8.96
N GLU A 49 -7.94 5.85 -7.86
CA GLU A 49 -8.81 7.02 -7.81
C GLU A 49 -8.02 8.30 -8.13
N ILE A 50 -6.88 8.51 -7.48
CA ILE A 50 -5.97 9.65 -7.75
C ILE A 50 -5.52 9.68 -9.21
N LYS A 51 -5.20 8.52 -9.80
CA LYS A 51 -4.81 8.44 -11.22
C LYS A 51 -5.93 8.89 -12.17
N LYS A 52 -7.19 8.61 -11.83
CA LYS A 52 -8.33 9.09 -12.65
C LYS A 52 -8.48 10.59 -12.51
N ILE A 53 -8.39 11.10 -11.27
CA ILE A 53 -8.43 12.54 -10.98
C ILE A 53 -7.29 13.27 -11.71
N ASP A 54 -6.07 12.73 -11.67
CA ASP A 54 -4.90 13.26 -12.37
C ASP A 54 -5.14 13.33 -13.89
N GLN A 55 -5.73 12.29 -14.47
CA GLN A 55 -6.10 12.29 -15.88
C GLN A 55 -7.16 13.37 -16.20
N GLU A 56 -8.24 13.44 -15.42
CA GLU A 56 -9.29 14.47 -15.56
C GLU A 56 -8.69 15.89 -15.46
N LEU A 57 -7.83 16.12 -14.46
CA LEU A 57 -7.13 17.39 -14.25
C LEU A 57 -6.14 17.75 -15.36
N SER A 58 -5.63 16.77 -16.11
CA SER A 58 -4.77 17.00 -17.27
C SER A 58 -5.56 17.37 -18.52
N GLU A 59 -6.79 16.87 -18.64
CA GLU A 59 -7.70 17.16 -19.76
C GLU A 59 -8.38 18.53 -19.62
N GLU A 60 -8.60 19.00 -18.38
CA GLU A 60 -9.30 20.25 -18.09
C GLU A 60 -8.44 21.53 -18.21
N GLU A 61 -7.13 21.44 -18.48
CA GLU A 61 -6.17 22.58 -18.53
C GLU A 61 -6.27 23.56 -17.33
N SER A 62 -6.88 23.13 -16.23
CA SER A 62 -7.22 24.00 -15.10
C SER A 62 -6.05 24.13 -14.12
N GLU A 63 -5.59 25.38 -13.95
CA GLU A 63 -4.67 25.81 -12.88
C GLU A 63 -5.39 26.13 -11.57
N GLU A 64 -6.71 25.88 -11.49
CA GLU A 64 -7.51 26.19 -10.31
C GLU A 64 -7.06 25.36 -9.10
N ILE A 65 -6.69 26.05 -8.02
CA ILE A 65 -6.42 25.43 -6.73
C ILE A 65 -7.76 25.04 -6.11
N LYS A 66 -7.91 23.76 -5.81
CA LYS A 66 -9.10 23.20 -5.15
C LYS A 66 -8.92 23.21 -3.62
N GLU A 67 -10.03 23.31 -2.90
CA GLU A 67 -10.05 23.19 -1.44
C GLU A 67 -9.71 21.75 -0.99
N ASP A 68 -9.27 21.60 0.26
CA ASP A 68 -8.79 20.34 0.83
C ASP A 68 -9.88 19.25 0.98
N ASP A 69 -11.15 19.63 0.87
CA ASP A 69 -12.28 18.72 0.82
C ASP A 69 -12.44 17.98 -0.53
N TYR A 70 -11.74 18.44 -1.58
CA TYR A 70 -11.76 17.82 -2.90
C TYR A 70 -11.28 16.36 -2.87
N TYR A 71 -10.25 16.08 -2.06
CA TYR A 71 -9.81 14.72 -1.80
C TYR A 71 -9.24 14.60 -0.38
N PRO A 72 -9.74 13.68 0.46
CA PRO A 72 -9.36 13.65 1.88
C PRO A 72 -7.85 13.46 2.11
N ILE A 73 -7.24 14.36 2.88
CA ILE A 73 -5.80 14.34 3.18
C ILE A 73 -5.37 13.06 3.91
N GLU A 74 -6.24 12.44 4.72
CA GLU A 74 -5.95 11.21 5.43
C GLU A 74 -5.72 10.03 4.47
N LYS A 75 -6.38 10.04 3.30
CA LYS A 75 -6.12 9.03 2.26
C LYS A 75 -4.71 9.19 1.69
N ILE A 76 -4.23 10.43 1.56
CA ILE A 76 -2.87 10.73 1.08
C ILE A 76 -1.84 10.29 2.13
N TYR A 77 -2.06 10.64 3.40
CA TYR A 77 -1.20 10.18 4.49
C TYR A 77 -1.12 8.64 4.56
N ASP A 78 -2.24 7.93 4.43
CA ASP A 78 -2.25 6.46 4.43
C ASP A 78 -1.45 5.87 3.26
N ILE A 79 -1.56 6.47 2.07
CA ILE A 79 -0.73 6.07 0.92
C ILE A 79 0.76 6.29 1.22
N LEU A 80 1.15 7.51 1.63
CA LEU A 80 2.54 7.85 1.89
C LEU A 80 3.15 7.02 3.03
N HIS A 81 2.40 6.80 4.12
CA HIS A 81 2.76 5.87 5.19
C HIS A 81 3.03 4.45 4.64
N ARG A 82 2.12 3.88 3.84
CA ARG A 82 2.29 2.53 3.28
C ARG A 82 3.38 2.43 2.22
N MET A 83 3.67 3.52 1.52
CA MET A 83 4.82 3.61 0.62
C MET A 83 6.12 3.55 1.43
N SER A 84 6.22 4.35 2.49
CA SER A 84 7.39 4.35 3.39
C SER A 84 7.62 3.02 4.11
N ASN A 85 6.57 2.22 4.36
CA ASN A 85 6.66 0.85 4.89
C ASN A 85 7.52 -0.11 4.05
N THR A 86 7.81 0.21 2.79
CA THR A 86 8.71 -0.57 1.94
C THR A 86 10.19 -0.35 2.28
N LYS A 87 10.52 0.75 2.98
CA LYS A 87 11.89 1.24 3.22
C LYS A 87 12.30 1.27 4.69
N ILE A 88 11.45 0.82 5.61
CA ILE A 88 11.71 0.92 7.05
C ILE A 88 11.64 -0.42 7.78
N ILE A 89 12.20 -0.42 8.98
CA ILE A 89 12.07 -1.45 10.01
C ILE A 89 11.26 -0.85 11.16
N ALA A 90 10.20 -1.53 11.57
CA ALA A 90 9.36 -1.14 12.70
C ALA A 90 9.86 -1.74 14.03
N GLU A 91 9.71 -0.99 15.12
CA GLU A 91 10.20 -1.35 16.46
C GLU A 91 9.64 -2.68 16.99
N ASP A 92 8.39 -2.96 16.65
CA ASP A 92 7.62 -4.13 17.08
C ASP A 92 7.50 -5.20 15.99
N ASN A 93 8.26 -5.04 14.89
CA ASN A 93 8.19 -5.84 13.67
C ASN A 93 6.78 -5.84 13.01
N GLN A 94 5.89 -4.92 13.36
CA GLN A 94 4.57 -4.79 12.75
C GLN A 94 4.63 -3.76 11.61
N ILE A 95 4.32 -4.21 10.40
CA ILE A 95 4.17 -3.35 9.23
C ILE A 95 2.75 -3.47 8.71
N TRP A 96 1.99 -2.40 8.84
CA TRP A 96 0.58 -2.35 8.45
C TRP A 96 0.44 -2.03 6.98
N GLY A 97 0.66 -3.06 6.17
CA GLY A 97 0.54 -2.97 4.72
C GLY A 97 1.71 -2.26 4.04
N LYS A 98 1.78 -2.42 2.72
CA LYS A 98 2.84 -1.90 1.83
C LYS A 98 2.24 -1.53 0.48
N VAL A 99 2.67 -0.40 -0.03
CA VAL A 99 2.43 0.03 -1.40
C VAL A 99 3.79 0.27 -2.04
N GLU A 100 4.01 -0.32 -3.20
CA GLU A 100 5.27 -0.12 -3.91
C GLU A 100 5.42 1.33 -4.37
N ILE A 101 6.63 1.85 -4.22
CA ILE A 101 7.00 3.19 -4.69
C ILE A 101 7.33 3.08 -6.18
N THR A 102 6.47 3.64 -7.04
CA THR A 102 6.68 3.66 -8.50
C THR A 102 6.59 5.09 -9.03
N SER A 103 7.31 5.39 -10.11
CA SER A 103 7.28 6.71 -10.76
C SER A 103 5.86 7.16 -11.09
N ASP A 104 5.03 6.25 -11.64
CA ASP A 104 3.62 6.54 -11.94
C ASP A 104 2.83 6.92 -10.69
N SER A 105 3.03 6.22 -9.56
CA SER A 105 2.31 6.53 -8.32
C SER A 105 2.76 7.88 -7.74
N ILE A 106 4.07 8.16 -7.76
CA ILE A 106 4.62 9.43 -7.30
C ILE A 106 4.06 10.58 -8.11
N SER A 107 4.11 10.48 -9.44
CA SER A 107 3.65 11.53 -10.36
C SER A 107 2.19 11.91 -10.10
N SER A 108 1.27 10.94 -10.08
CA SER A 108 -0.15 11.25 -9.90
C SER A 108 -0.47 11.81 -8.50
N ILE A 109 0.24 11.36 -7.46
CA ILE A 109 0.08 11.92 -6.11
C ILE A 109 0.61 13.36 -6.05
N LYS A 110 1.79 13.63 -6.64
CA LYS A 110 2.36 14.98 -6.72
C LYS A 110 1.39 15.95 -7.43
N ASN A 111 0.87 15.56 -8.59
CA ASN A 111 -0.05 16.39 -9.37
C ASN A 111 -1.33 16.75 -8.58
N LEU A 112 -1.90 15.80 -7.84
CA LEU A 112 -3.04 16.08 -6.97
C LEU A 112 -2.67 17.06 -5.85
N ILE A 113 -1.55 16.83 -5.16
CA ILE A 113 -1.08 17.69 -4.06
C ILE A 113 -0.75 19.10 -4.54
N GLU A 114 -0.25 19.25 -5.77
CA GLU A 114 0.03 20.56 -6.37
C GLU A 114 -1.24 21.36 -6.63
N LYS A 115 -2.36 20.70 -6.92
CA LYS A 115 -3.64 21.33 -7.29
C LYS A 115 -4.63 21.48 -6.14
N VAL A 116 -4.34 20.93 -4.97
CA VAL A 116 -5.20 21.01 -3.77
C VAL A 116 -4.46 21.76 -2.65
N ASP A 117 -5.19 22.57 -1.87
CA ASP A 117 -4.63 23.36 -0.77
C ASP A 117 -4.53 22.57 0.55
N TYR A 118 -3.68 21.54 0.58
CA TYR A 118 -3.44 20.76 1.80
C TYR A 118 -2.54 21.48 2.81
N GLU A 119 -2.86 21.35 4.11
CA GLU A 119 -2.06 21.91 5.21
C GLU A 119 -0.57 21.50 5.14
N ASP A 120 -0.28 20.23 4.82
CA ASP A 120 1.09 19.69 4.77
C ASP A 120 1.66 19.57 3.34
N LYS A 121 1.09 20.31 2.38
CA LYS A 121 1.43 20.23 0.96
C LYS A 121 2.93 20.25 0.68
N GLU A 122 3.63 21.26 1.18
CA GLU A 122 5.06 21.46 0.92
C GLU A 122 5.90 20.27 1.39
N TYR A 123 5.63 19.76 2.60
CA TYR A 123 6.34 18.60 3.14
C TYR A 123 6.08 17.34 2.31
N MET A 124 4.82 17.09 1.93
CA MET A 124 4.49 15.92 1.11
C MET A 124 5.19 15.96 -0.26
N LEU A 125 5.26 17.13 -0.91
CA LEU A 125 5.99 17.29 -2.17
C LEU A 125 7.50 17.11 -2.01
N GLU A 126 8.07 17.55 -0.89
CA GLU A 126 9.49 17.34 -0.57
C GLU A 126 9.81 15.85 -0.42
N VAL A 127 8.96 15.09 0.29
CA VAL A 127 9.07 13.63 0.43
C VAL A 127 8.99 12.94 -0.93
N LEU A 128 7.96 13.23 -1.71
CA LEU A 128 7.75 12.61 -3.01
C LEU A 128 8.89 12.90 -3.99
N THR A 129 9.46 14.11 -3.94
CA THR A 129 10.62 14.50 -4.76
C THR A 129 11.89 13.75 -4.34
N ARG A 130 12.11 13.47 -3.06
CA ARG A 130 13.21 12.59 -2.63
C ARG A 130 13.02 11.16 -3.13
N TRP A 131 11.83 10.60 -2.94
CA TRP A 131 11.53 9.23 -3.38
C TRP A 131 11.66 9.07 -4.90
N GLU A 132 11.27 10.07 -5.68
CA GLU A 132 11.47 10.13 -7.13
C GLU A 132 12.95 10.04 -7.52
N ASN A 133 13.82 10.67 -6.73
CA ASN A 133 15.26 10.63 -6.89
C ASN A 133 15.92 9.39 -6.24
N ASN A 134 15.13 8.39 -5.83
CA ASN A 134 15.58 7.21 -5.08
C ASN A 134 16.31 7.53 -3.77
N ASP A 135 16.08 8.72 -3.20
CA ASP A 135 16.59 9.10 -1.89
C ASP A 135 15.59 8.68 -0.81
N PHE A 136 15.95 7.64 -0.06
CA PHE A 136 15.19 7.13 1.08
C PHE A 136 15.89 7.39 2.41
N SER A 137 16.90 8.26 2.45
CA SER A 137 17.70 8.54 3.65
C SER A 137 16.86 9.05 4.81
N LYS A 138 15.69 9.65 4.53
CA LYS A 138 14.73 10.16 5.52
C LYS A 138 13.49 9.27 5.72
N ALA A 139 13.41 8.08 5.11
CA ALA A 139 12.17 7.29 5.11
C ALA A 139 11.65 6.93 6.52
N VAL A 140 12.52 6.82 7.53
CA VAL A 140 12.11 6.61 8.93
C VAL A 140 11.37 7.83 9.50
N GLU A 141 11.87 9.04 9.24
CA GLU A 141 11.25 10.28 9.68
C GLU A 141 9.91 10.49 8.97
N GLU A 142 9.91 10.28 7.65
CA GLU A 142 8.75 10.45 6.78
C GLU A 142 7.64 9.45 7.13
N HIS A 143 8.00 8.18 7.34
CA HIS A 143 7.08 7.18 7.88
C HIS A 143 6.43 7.66 9.17
N ASN A 144 7.26 8.04 10.16
CA ASN A 144 6.79 8.39 11.49
C ASN A 144 5.96 9.68 11.48
N TYR A 145 6.20 10.58 10.53
CA TYR A 145 5.38 11.76 10.31
C TYR A 145 3.94 11.36 9.91
N PHE A 146 3.77 10.59 8.82
CA PHE A 146 2.45 10.19 8.35
C PHE A 146 1.76 9.24 9.33
N TRP A 147 2.51 8.31 9.93
CA TRP A 147 2.03 7.43 11.00
C TRP A 147 1.44 8.23 12.16
N LYS A 148 2.09 9.32 12.59
CA LYS A 148 1.57 10.20 13.65
C LYS A 148 0.33 10.97 13.21
N LYS A 149 0.28 11.48 11.98
CA LYS A 149 -0.91 12.16 11.40
C LYS A 149 -2.12 11.22 11.33
N LEU A 150 -1.88 9.92 11.14
CA LEU A 150 -2.91 8.86 11.17
C LEU A 150 -3.26 8.37 12.58
N GLY A 151 -2.71 8.97 13.65
CA GLY A 151 -2.97 8.56 15.02
C GLY A 151 -2.35 7.21 15.41
N GLY A 152 -1.24 6.84 14.77
CA GLY A 152 -0.58 5.55 14.94
C GLY A 152 -0.13 5.27 16.39
N THR A 153 -0.26 4.00 16.78
CA THR A 153 0.16 3.50 18.11
C THR A 153 1.07 2.26 18.05
N ILE A 154 1.05 1.54 16.92
CA ILE A 154 1.81 0.30 16.65
C ILE A 154 2.53 0.49 15.32
N GLY A 155 3.72 -0.08 15.17
CA GLY A 155 4.47 -0.06 13.91
C GLY A 155 5.36 1.16 13.70
N LYS A 156 5.78 1.85 14.76
CA LYS A 156 6.71 3.00 14.64
C LYS A 156 8.04 2.56 14.02
N ALA A 157 8.55 3.33 13.07
CA ALA A 157 9.82 3.04 12.40
C ALA A 157 11.03 3.42 13.26
N THR A 158 12.03 2.54 13.33
CA THR A 158 13.29 2.74 14.06
C THR A 158 14.54 2.62 13.21
N GLY A 159 14.43 2.14 11.97
CA GLY A 159 15.58 1.97 11.09
C GLY A 159 15.19 1.94 9.62
N LEU A 160 16.17 2.23 8.76
CA LEU A 160 16.03 2.01 7.33
C LEU A 160 16.21 0.53 7.02
N LYS A 161 15.46 0.08 6.02
CA LYS A 161 15.59 -1.25 5.45
C LYS A 161 16.47 -1.15 4.20
N GLU A 162 17.59 -1.88 4.23
CA GLU A 162 18.49 -2.06 3.08
C GLU A 162 17.80 -2.78 1.91
#